data_AF-A0A4Y4KAX1-F1
#
_entry.id   AF-A0A4Y4KAX1-F1
#
_cell.length_a   1.000
_cell.length_b   1.000
_cell.length_c   1.000
_cell.angle_alpha   90.00
_cell.angle_beta   90.00
_cell.angle_gamma   90.00
#
_symmetry.space_group_name_H-M   'P 1'
#
loop_
_entity.id
_entity.type
_entity.pdbx_description
1 polymer ?
#
loop_
_entity_poly.entity_id
_entity_poly.type
_entity_poly.pdbx_seq_one_letter_code
_entity_poly.pdbx_strand_id
1 'polypeptide(L)'
;MRNAKNDAQAVLVVQNSGTKAAVIRGVVHHYNTGGTYAGNWDFSCLESTLNPGFTRGCFGTTYSGTRDISATSELWMNGYDAGNLSTDSWHG
;
A
#
# COMPACT_ATOMS: atom_id res chain seq x y z
N MET A 1 -3.65 7.18 -6.95
CA MET A 1 -3.09 8.54 -7.10
C MET A 1 -2.44 8.67 -8.47
N ARG A 2 -2.27 9.87 -9.05
CA ARG A 2 -1.58 10.04 -10.35
C ARG A 2 -0.22 10.72 -10.17
N ASN A 3 0.80 10.27 -10.91
CA ASN A 3 2.14 10.87 -10.91
C ASN A 3 2.22 12.08 -11.89
N ALA A 4 3.38 12.72 -12.00
CA ALA A 4 3.60 13.87 -12.90
C ALA A 4 3.45 13.54 -14.41
N LYS A 5 3.46 12.26 -14.78
CA LYS A 5 3.19 11.76 -16.14
C LYS A 5 1.75 11.31 -16.34
N ASN A 6 0.88 11.56 -15.35
CA ASN A 6 -0.52 11.14 -15.30
C ASN A 6 -0.73 9.62 -15.15
N ASP A 7 0.33 8.87 -14.82
CA ASP A 7 0.25 7.43 -14.56
C ASP A 7 -0.34 7.17 -13.17
N ALA A 8 -1.22 6.19 -13.07
CA ALA A 8 -1.83 5.78 -11.81
C ALA A 8 -0.89 4.89 -10.97
N GLN A 9 -0.86 5.15 -9.67
CA GLN A 9 -0.10 4.39 -8.67
C GLN A 9 -0.88 4.27 -7.35
N ALA A 10 -0.82 3.08 -6.73
CA ALA A 10 -1.24 2.86 -5.36
C ALA A 10 -0.08 3.01 -4.38
N VAL A 11 -0.37 3.56 -3.20
CA VAL A 11 0.58 3.79 -2.12
C VAL A 11 -0.12 3.40 -0.82
N LEU A 12 0.53 2.56 0.00
CA LEU A 12 0.08 2.28 1.36
C LEU A 12 0.71 3.31 2.30
N VAL A 13 -0.13 4.03 3.04
CA VAL A 13 0.29 5.01 4.04
C VAL A 13 -0.21 4.56 5.40
N VAL A 14 0.72 4.35 6.33
CA VAL A 14 0.42 3.94 7.71
C VAL A 14 0.84 5.04 8.65
N GLN A 15 -0.11 5.53 9.45
CA GLN A 15 0.14 6.54 10.48
C GLN A 15 -0.06 5.92 11.86
N ASN A 16 0.96 6.01 12.72
CA ASN A 16 0.82 5.58 14.11
C ASN A 16 0.34 6.77 14.97
N SER A 17 -0.98 6.89 15.12
CA SER A 17 -1.63 7.87 16.00
C SER A 17 -1.74 7.39 17.46
N GLY A 18 -1.23 6.21 17.78
CA GLY A 18 -1.22 5.65 19.12
C GLY A 18 -0.13 6.23 20.03
N THR A 19 0.01 5.65 21.21
CA THR A 19 1.00 6.07 22.23
C THR A 19 2.20 5.12 22.36
N LYS A 20 2.21 4.01 21.60
CA LYS A 20 3.25 2.98 21.64
C LYS A 20 3.78 2.68 20.24
N ALA A 21 5.05 2.29 20.15
CA ALA A 21 5.61 1.80 18.91
C ALA A 21 4.92 0.51 18.47
N ALA A 22 4.77 0.33 17.15
CA ALA A 22 4.22 -0.87 16.56
C ALA A 22 5.18 -1.42 15.50
N VAL A 23 5.30 -2.73 15.38
CA VAL A 23 5.96 -3.35 14.23
C VAL A 23 4.90 -3.50 13.13
N ILE A 24 5.17 -2.93 11.96
CA ILE A 24 4.25 -2.96 10.83
C ILE A 24 4.87 -3.70 9.65
N ARG A 25 4.02 -4.42 8.92
CA ARG A 25 4.32 -5.03 7.62
C ARG A 25 3.06 -4.96 6.78
N GLY A 26 3.20 -4.79 5.47
CA GLY A 26 2.03 -4.86 4.59
C GLY A 26 2.33 -5.39 3.21
N VAL A 27 1.28 -5.75 2.50
CA VAL A 27 1.28 -6.12 1.09
C VAL A 27 0.19 -5.31 0.41
N VAL A 28 0.47 -4.83 -0.80
CA VAL A 28 -0.53 -4.18 -1.64
C VAL A 28 -0.63 -5.00 -2.92
N HIS A 29 -1.81 -5.55 -3.13
CA HIS A 29 -2.21 -6.20 -4.36
C HIS A 29 -2.76 -5.15 -5.30
N HIS A 30 -2.09 -4.94 -6.43
CA HIS A 30 -2.43 -3.89 -7.37
C HIS A 30 -2.89 -4.47 -8.70
N TYR A 31 -3.97 -3.91 -9.22
CA TYR A 31 -4.61 -4.31 -10.46
C TYR A 31 -4.83 -3.08 -11.33
N ASN A 32 -4.20 -3.02 -12.51
CA ASN A 32 -4.46 -1.95 -13.46
C ASN A 32 -5.57 -2.37 -14.44
N THR A 33 -6.71 -1.69 -14.34
CA THR A 33 -7.90 -1.88 -15.18
C THR A 33 -7.92 -1.02 -16.43
N GLY A 34 -7.06 0.00 -16.52
CA GLY A 34 -7.14 1.00 -17.59
C GLY A 34 -5.79 1.51 -18.08
N GLY A 35 -5.74 1.85 -19.38
CA GLY A 35 -4.55 2.40 -20.04
C GLY A 35 -3.82 1.38 -20.93
N THR A 36 -2.55 1.65 -21.24
CA THR A 36 -1.77 0.88 -22.23
C THR A 36 -1.22 -0.43 -21.65
N TYR A 37 -0.99 -0.47 -20.35
CA TYR A 37 -0.41 -1.63 -19.66
C TYR A 37 -1.43 -2.28 -18.72
N ALA A 38 -2.20 -3.26 -19.16
CA ALA A 38 -3.07 -4.01 -18.25
C ALA A 38 -2.26 -5.09 -17.51
N GLY A 39 -2.45 -5.22 -16.19
CA GLY A 39 -1.73 -6.23 -15.42
C GLY A 39 -1.88 -6.11 -13.92
N ASN A 40 -1.30 -7.10 -13.23
CA ASN A 40 -1.38 -7.27 -11.78
C ASN A 40 0.04 -7.28 -11.24
N TRP A 41 0.26 -6.62 -10.12
CA TRP A 41 1.52 -6.70 -9.42
C TRP A 41 1.33 -6.43 -7.95
N ASP A 42 2.18 -7.07 -7.16
CA ASP A 42 2.17 -6.91 -5.72
C ASP A 42 3.43 -6.19 -5.29
N PHE A 43 3.33 -5.40 -4.23
CA PHE A 43 4.51 -4.88 -3.54
C PHE A 43 4.32 -4.99 -2.03
N SER A 44 5.43 -5.21 -1.33
CA SER A 44 5.44 -5.36 0.13
C SER A 44 6.02 -4.12 0.81
N CYS A 45 5.36 -3.64 1.85
CA CYS A 45 5.97 -2.86 2.91
C CYS A 45 6.83 -3.79 3.77
N LEU A 46 8.15 -3.60 3.74
CA LEU A 46 9.07 -4.33 4.62
C LEU A 46 8.71 -4.11 6.10
N GLU A 47 8.92 -5.17 6.88
CA GLU A 47 8.71 -5.12 8.31
C GLU A 47 9.59 -4.05 8.95
N SER A 48 8.98 -3.16 9.73
CA SER A 48 9.71 -2.13 10.46
C SER A 48 8.95 -1.62 11.66
N THR A 49 9.68 -1.12 12.66
CA THR A 49 9.08 -0.41 13.78
C THR A 49 8.62 0.99 13.34
N LEU A 50 7.37 1.33 13.64
CA LEU A 50 6.78 2.65 13.46
C LEU A 50 6.49 3.26 14.83
N ASN A 51 7.26 4.29 15.19
CA ASN A 51 7.10 5.01 16.45
C ASN A 51 5.83 5.90 16.46
N PRO A 52 5.27 6.21 17.63
CA PRO A 52 4.17 7.15 17.78
C PRO A 52 4.43 8.49 17.10
N GLY A 53 3.43 9.04 16.42
CA GLY A 53 3.51 10.33 15.73
C GLY A 53 4.22 10.30 14.37
N PHE A 54 4.72 9.15 13.93
CA PHE A 54 5.34 8.99 12.61
C PHE A 54 4.38 8.35 11.61
N THR A 55 4.63 8.65 10.33
CA THR A 55 3.95 8.08 9.17
C THR A 55 4.96 7.37 8.30
N ARG A 56 4.59 6.20 7.76
CA ARG A 56 5.38 5.47 6.77
C ARG A 56 4.56 5.26 5.50
N GLY A 57 5.14 5.62 4.37
CA GLY A 57 4.61 5.30 3.05
C GLY A 57 5.40 4.17 2.40
N CYS A 58 4.70 3.26 1.70
CA CYS A 58 5.31 2.27 0.82
C CYS A 58 4.66 2.33 -0.55
N PHE A 59 5.49 2.18 -1.57
CA PHE A 59 5.08 2.21 -2.96
C PHE A 59 5.92 1.22 -3.76
N GLY A 60 5.29 0.59 -4.75
CA GLY A 60 5.96 -0.23 -5.74
C GLY A 60 6.37 0.56 -6.98
N THR A 61 6.88 -0.16 -7.97
CA THR A 61 7.18 0.36 -9.31
C THR A 61 5.94 1.02 -9.92
N THR A 62 6.11 2.22 -10.49
CA THR A 62 5.10 2.83 -11.35
C THR A 62 5.29 2.33 -12.78
N TYR A 63 4.23 1.78 -13.38
CA TYR A 63 4.23 1.39 -14.78
C TYR A 63 3.69 2.54 -15.64
N SER A 64 4.37 2.86 -16.73
CA SER A 64 3.94 3.93 -17.62
C SER A 64 2.68 3.57 -18.38
N GLY A 65 1.77 4.53 -18.54
CA GLY A 65 0.52 4.35 -19.28
C GLY A 65 -0.59 3.69 -18.47
N THR A 66 -0.43 3.52 -17.15
CA THR A 66 -1.52 3.09 -16.24
C THR A 66 -2.49 4.24 -16.01
N ARG A 67 -3.80 3.97 -16.03
CA ARG A 67 -4.82 5.02 -15.87
C ARG A 67 -5.80 4.76 -14.75
N ASP A 68 -6.29 3.53 -14.63
CA ASP A 68 -7.36 3.18 -13.69
C ASP A 68 -6.88 1.97 -12.91
N ILE A 69 -6.86 2.09 -11.58
CA ILE A 69 -6.27 1.06 -10.72
C ILE A 69 -7.25 0.64 -9.64
N SER A 70 -7.19 -0.63 -9.29
CA SER A 70 -7.76 -1.17 -8.06
C SER A 70 -6.61 -1.67 -7.20
N ALA A 71 -6.67 -1.44 -5.90
CA ALA A 71 -5.67 -1.88 -4.96
C ALA A 71 -6.34 -2.43 -3.71
N THR A 72 -5.90 -3.60 -3.26
CA THR A 72 -6.23 -4.13 -1.94
C THR A 72 -4.95 -4.15 -1.11
N SER A 73 -5.02 -3.60 0.09
CA SER A 73 -3.92 -3.61 1.05
C SER A 73 -4.22 -4.57 2.19
N GLU A 74 -3.18 -5.25 2.63
CA GLU A 74 -3.13 -6.09 3.82
C GLU A 74 -2.05 -5.53 4.73
N LEU A 75 -2.40 -5.18 5.97
CA LEU A 75 -1.51 -4.59 6.96
C LEU A 75 -1.53 -5.43 8.23
N TRP A 76 -0.38 -5.96 8.62
CA TRP A 76 -0.16 -6.62 9.90
C TRP A 76 0.50 -5.68 10.89
N MET A 77 0.00 -5.65 12.12
CA MET A 77 0.59 -4.92 13.23
C MET A 77 0.93 -5.85 14.39
N ASN A 78 2.18 -5.84 14.85
CA ASN A 78 2.66 -6.58 16.03
C ASN A 78 2.48 -8.11 15.94
N GLY A 79 2.72 -8.70 14.76
CA GLY A 79 2.69 -10.14 14.53
C GLY A 79 1.91 -10.51 13.28
N TYR A 80 1.84 -11.80 12.95
CA TYR A 80 1.31 -12.31 11.67
C TYR A 80 -0.05 -12.99 11.78
N ASP A 81 -0.62 -13.05 12.98
CA ASP A 81 -1.91 -13.70 13.21
C ASP A 81 -3.06 -12.90 12.60
N ALA A 82 -4.17 -13.57 12.29
CA ALA A 82 -5.35 -12.94 11.69
C ALA A 82 -5.94 -11.80 12.56
N GLY A 83 -5.75 -11.84 13.88
CA GLY A 83 -6.18 -10.77 14.78
C GLY A 83 -5.37 -9.46 14.65
N ASN A 84 -4.22 -9.51 13.97
CA ASN A 84 -3.35 -8.37 13.73
C ASN A 84 -3.47 -7.81 12.31
N LEU A 85 -4.31 -8.44 11.47
CA LEU A 85 -4.50 -8.07 10.07
C LEU A 85 -5.63 -7.04 9.92
N SER A 86 -5.34 -5.98 9.18
CA SER A 86 -6.32 -5.06 8.63
C SER A 86 -6.26 -5.10 7.11
N THR A 87 -7.43 -5.12 6.46
CA THR A 87 -7.53 -5.06 5.01
C THR A 87 -8.35 -3.85 4.58
N ASP A 88 -7.95 -3.24 3.48
CA ASP A 88 -8.68 -2.14 2.86
C ASP A 88 -8.52 -2.18 1.34
N SER A 89 -9.51 -1.67 0.61
CA SER A 89 -9.52 -1.67 -0.85
C SER A 89 -9.88 -0.31 -1.42
N TRP A 90 -9.20 0.10 -2.47
CA TRP A 90 -9.41 1.37 -3.16
C TRP A 90 -9.49 1.17 -4.68
N HIS A 91 -10.36 1.95 -5.32
CA HIS A 91 -10.48 1.98 -6.78
C HIS A 91 -10.55 3.43 -7.27
N GLY A 92 -9.88 3.73 -8.39
CA GLY A 92 -9.99 5.02 -9.07
C GLY A 92 -9.07 5.16 -10.26
#